data_AF-A0AAD8NSC7-F1
#
_entry.id   AF-A0AAD8NSC7-F1
#
_cell.length_a   1.000
_cell.length_b   1.000
_cell.length_c   1.000
_cell.angle_alpha   90.00
_cell.angle_beta   90.00
_cell.angle_gamma   90.00
#
_symmetry.space_group_name_H-M   'P 1'
#
loop_
_entity.id
_entity.type
_entity.pdbx_description
1 polymer ?
#
loop_
_entity_poly.entity_id
_entity_poly.type
_entity_poly.pdbx_seq_one_letter_code
_entity_poly.pdbx_strand_id
1 'polypeptide(L)'
;MACLTQSKLPVIDIENLKPGTESWMLGCHKVRDALEEYGCFMVVSHGLPQDFKNEVYTNLKALFDLPIETKMNNTSDKPLHGYLGASSSRPLYESMGIEHATCLEDVESFAKLMWPNSGNHQFRAPVNKISTESGYLQRTLTWLARGVCNRSAAVVELVSPAAVTEISDLKEPYRMVGDDDDDDEDVDEEDEDEEYEDEIMKIMKMKKLQTWSFRGEMTKLTGKVNGR
;
A
#
# COMPACT_ATOMS: atom_id res chain seq x y z
N MET A 1 -21.71 -22.70 21.99
CA MET A 1 -21.66 -22.78 20.53
C MET A 1 -21.75 -21.37 19.98
N ALA A 2 -20.65 -20.81 19.46
CA ALA A 2 -20.70 -19.54 18.75
C ALA A 2 -21.07 -19.84 17.29
N CYS A 3 -22.21 -19.33 16.83
CA CYS A 3 -22.58 -19.33 15.43
C CYS A 3 -21.70 -18.29 14.74
N LEU A 4 -20.75 -18.72 13.90
CA LEU A 4 -20.06 -17.82 12.99
C LEU A 4 -21.10 -17.38 11.96
N THR A 5 -21.82 -16.31 12.27
CA THR A 5 -22.60 -15.61 11.24
C THR A 5 -21.61 -15.18 10.17
N GLN A 6 -21.83 -15.61 8.94
CA GLN A 6 -21.04 -15.20 7.79
C GLN A 6 -21.18 -13.68 7.63
N SER A 7 -20.27 -12.93 8.24
CA SER A 7 -20.23 -11.48 8.15
C SER A 7 -19.85 -11.10 6.73
N LYS A 8 -20.81 -10.54 6.00
CA LYS A 8 -20.56 -10.03 4.66
C LYS A 8 -19.75 -8.75 4.78
N LEU A 9 -18.56 -8.71 4.18
CA LEU A 9 -17.73 -7.52 4.15
C LEU A 9 -18.53 -6.31 3.63
N PRO A 10 -18.37 -5.12 4.24
CA PRO A 10 -19.01 -3.91 3.75
C PRO A 10 -18.65 -3.64 2.29
N VAL A 11 -19.64 -3.21 1.52
CA VAL A 11 -19.47 -2.81 0.12
C VAL A 11 -19.74 -1.31 0.02
N ILE A 12 -18.77 -0.57 -0.52
CA ILE A 12 -18.82 0.88 -0.67
C ILE A 12 -18.85 1.22 -2.15
N ASP A 13 -19.93 1.85 -2.57
CA ASP A 13 -20.08 2.41 -3.90
C ASP A 13 -19.54 3.85 -3.92
N ILE A 14 -18.59 4.09 -4.81
CA ILE A 14 -17.90 5.38 -4.93
C ILE A 14 -18.39 6.25 -6.10
N GLU A 15 -19.28 5.75 -6.97
CA GLU A 15 -19.68 6.42 -8.21
C GLU A 15 -20.24 7.84 -7.98
N ASN A 16 -20.98 8.01 -6.89
CA ASN A 16 -21.74 9.23 -6.60
C ASN A 16 -21.24 9.99 -5.35
N LEU A 17 -20.03 9.69 -4.88
CA LEU A 17 -19.43 10.38 -3.74
C LEU A 17 -18.76 11.67 -4.22
N LYS A 18 -19.34 12.83 -3.86
CA LYS A 18 -18.84 14.16 -4.24
C LYS A 18 -18.46 14.95 -2.99
N PRO A 19 -17.20 15.41 -2.85
CA PRO A 19 -16.79 16.19 -1.68
C PRO A 19 -17.75 17.34 -1.37
N GLY A 20 -18.09 17.48 -0.09
CA GLY A 20 -19.01 18.52 0.40
C GLY A 20 -20.51 18.20 0.28
N THR A 21 -20.90 17.03 -0.25
CA THR A 21 -22.30 16.58 -0.24
C THR A 21 -22.63 15.70 0.96
N GLU A 22 -23.93 15.51 1.23
CA GLU A 22 -24.39 14.52 2.22
C GLU A 22 -23.95 13.09 1.85
N SER A 23 -23.96 12.74 0.56
CA SER A 23 -23.48 11.43 0.10
C SER A 23 -22.02 11.20 0.45
N TRP A 24 -21.17 12.24 0.39
CA TRP A 24 -19.78 12.15 0.83
C TRP A 24 -19.63 11.96 2.32
N MET A 25 -20.38 12.70 3.14
CA MET A 25 -20.38 12.51 4.59
C MET A 25 -20.79 11.08 4.96
N LEU A 26 -21.87 10.57 4.35
CA LEU A 26 -22.29 9.18 4.54
C LEU A 26 -21.21 8.19 4.09
N GLY A 27 -20.53 8.46 2.97
CA GLY A 27 -19.39 7.68 2.51
C GLY A 27 -18.24 7.65 3.51
N CYS A 28 -17.89 8.80 4.11
CA CYS A 28 -16.86 8.90 5.14
C CYS A 28 -17.21 8.07 6.39
N HIS A 29 -18.47 8.11 6.82
CA HIS A 29 -18.96 7.27 7.92
C HIS A 29 -18.84 5.79 7.57
N LYS A 30 -19.34 5.36 6.41
CA LYS A 30 -19.26 3.96 5.97
C LYS A 30 -17.82 3.44 5.89
N VAL A 31 -16.89 4.24 5.36
CA VAL A 31 -15.46 3.86 5.28
C VAL A 31 -14.88 3.70 6.69
N ARG A 32 -15.11 4.66 7.59
CA ARG A 32 -14.59 4.58 8.96
C ARG A 32 -15.18 3.41 9.73
N ASP A 33 -16.50 3.23 9.69
CA ASP A 33 -17.18 2.12 10.37
C ASP A 33 -16.66 0.78 9.86
N ALA A 34 -16.47 0.63 8.54
CA ALA A 34 -15.92 -0.59 7.96
C ALA A 34 -14.46 -0.85 8.39
N LEU A 35 -13.62 0.19 8.46
CA LEU A 35 -12.24 0.05 8.94
C LEU A 35 -12.18 -0.25 10.43
N GLU A 36 -13.08 0.31 11.25
CA GLU A 36 -13.14 0.07 12.69
C GLU A 36 -13.67 -1.33 13.04
N GLU A 37 -14.68 -1.82 12.31
CA GLU A 37 -15.34 -3.09 12.61
C GLU A 37 -14.69 -4.29 11.89
N TYR A 38 -14.27 -4.12 10.64
CA TYR A 38 -13.77 -5.21 9.78
C TYR A 38 -12.29 -5.07 9.41
N GLY A 39 -11.71 -3.87 9.51
CA GLY A 39 -10.36 -3.58 9.02
C GLY A 39 -10.24 -3.51 7.49
N CYS A 40 -11.30 -3.85 6.74
CA CYS A 40 -11.34 -3.79 5.29
C CYS A 40 -12.78 -3.68 4.75
N PHE A 41 -12.90 -3.35 3.46
CA PHE A 41 -14.17 -3.28 2.74
C PHE A 41 -13.94 -3.51 1.25
N MET A 42 -15.00 -3.84 0.52
CA MET A 42 -14.97 -3.92 -0.93
C MET A 42 -15.42 -2.60 -1.55
N VAL A 43 -14.76 -2.19 -2.61
CA VAL A 43 -15.17 -1.03 -3.42
C VAL A 43 -15.77 -1.51 -4.73
N VAL A 44 -16.89 -0.90 -5.12
CA VAL A 44 -17.55 -1.12 -6.42
C VAL A 44 -17.62 0.17 -7.22
N SER A 45 -17.99 0.07 -8.49
CA SER A 45 -18.19 1.23 -9.39
C SER A 45 -16.95 2.10 -9.64
N HIS A 46 -15.75 1.54 -9.44
CA HIS A 46 -14.44 2.08 -9.86
C HIS A 46 -14.23 2.29 -11.37
N GLY A 47 -15.25 2.12 -12.22
CA GLY A 47 -15.18 2.47 -13.65
C GLY A 47 -14.33 1.58 -14.58
N LEU A 48 -13.67 0.53 -14.06
CA LEU A 48 -12.86 -0.37 -14.89
C LEU A 48 -13.68 -1.51 -15.53
N PRO A 49 -13.77 -1.58 -16.88
CA PRO A 49 -14.48 -2.67 -17.57
C PRO A 49 -13.85 -4.04 -17.30
N GLN A 50 -14.65 -5.11 -17.33
CA GLN A 50 -14.16 -6.47 -17.10
C GLN A 50 -13.13 -6.91 -18.15
N ASP A 51 -13.34 -6.57 -19.41
CA ASP A 51 -12.41 -6.91 -20.50
C ASP A 51 -11.02 -6.30 -20.28
N PHE A 52 -10.97 -5.06 -19.79
CA PHE A 52 -9.72 -4.39 -19.43
C PHE A 52 -9.00 -5.10 -18.27
N LYS A 53 -9.74 -5.57 -17.26
CA LYS A 53 -9.13 -6.35 -16.16
C LYS A 53 -8.53 -7.64 -16.68
N ASN A 54 -9.23 -8.34 -17.57
CA ASN A 54 -8.75 -9.58 -18.19
C ASN A 54 -7.48 -9.33 -19.04
N GLU A 55 -7.41 -8.20 -19.74
CA GLU A 55 -6.21 -7.75 -20.46
C GLU A 55 -5.03 -7.54 -19.50
N VAL A 56 -5.25 -6.86 -18.37
CA VAL A 56 -4.20 -6.69 -17.34
C VAL A 56 -3.76 -8.04 -16.79
N TYR A 57 -4.70 -8.93 -16.42
CA TYR A 57 -4.36 -10.27 -15.93
C TYR A 57 -3.55 -11.08 -16.93
N THR A 58 -3.86 -10.98 -18.22
CA THR A 58 -3.11 -11.67 -19.28
C THR A 58 -1.67 -11.16 -19.37
N ASN A 59 -1.49 -9.83 -19.29
CA ASN A 59 -0.16 -9.21 -19.30
C ASN A 59 0.66 -9.55 -18.05
N LEU A 60 0.03 -9.58 -16.87
CA LEU A 60 0.69 -10.00 -15.63
C LEU A 60 1.07 -11.48 -15.67
N LYS A 61 0.23 -12.34 -16.24
CA LYS A 61 0.59 -13.75 -16.44
C LYS A 61 1.84 -13.87 -17.31
N ALA A 62 1.87 -13.16 -18.45
CA ALA A 62 3.04 -13.15 -19.32
C ALA A 62 4.31 -12.62 -18.65
N LEU A 63 4.18 -11.69 -17.68
CA LEU A 63 5.29 -11.21 -16.86
C LEU A 63 5.85 -12.32 -15.94
N PHE A 64 4.98 -13.03 -15.22
CA PHE A 64 5.41 -14.09 -14.30
C PHE A 64 5.88 -15.37 -15.02
N ASP A 65 5.41 -15.61 -16.25
CA ASP A 65 5.88 -16.70 -17.12
C ASP A 65 7.30 -16.46 -17.71
N LEU A 66 7.93 -15.30 -17.45
CA LEU A 66 9.30 -15.01 -17.88
C LEU A 66 10.34 -15.89 -17.17
N PRO A 67 11.52 -16.13 -17.79
CA PRO A 67 12.63 -16.81 -17.15
C PRO A 67 13.05 -16.11 -15.86
N ILE A 68 13.40 -16.89 -14.84
CA ILE A 68 13.82 -16.37 -13.52
C ILE A 68 15.01 -15.42 -13.67
N GLU A 69 15.98 -15.75 -14.53
CA GLU A 69 17.14 -14.87 -14.83
C GLU A 69 16.73 -13.48 -15.31
N THR A 70 15.64 -13.38 -16.08
CA THR A 70 15.11 -12.09 -16.55
C THR A 70 14.45 -11.33 -15.41
N LYS A 71 13.66 -12.03 -14.58
CA LYS A 71 12.95 -11.44 -13.43
C LYS A 71 13.93 -10.95 -12.36
N MET A 72 15.03 -11.67 -12.11
CA MET A 72 16.10 -11.26 -11.18
C MET A 72 16.74 -9.92 -11.54
N ASN A 73 16.67 -9.48 -12.80
CA ASN A 73 17.16 -8.16 -13.17
C ASN A 73 16.32 -7.02 -12.57
N ASN A 74 15.11 -7.29 -12.09
CA ASN A 74 14.30 -6.33 -11.35
C ASN A 74 14.86 -6.16 -9.93
N THR A 75 15.85 -5.29 -9.77
CA THR A 75 16.43 -4.96 -8.47
C THR A 75 15.89 -3.61 -7.98
N SER A 76 15.88 -3.40 -6.67
CA SER A 76 15.51 -2.13 -6.07
C SER A 76 16.23 -1.96 -4.75
N ASP A 77 16.69 -0.74 -4.47
CA ASP A 77 17.24 -0.37 -3.17
C ASP A 77 16.15 -0.25 -2.09
N LYS A 78 14.87 -0.27 -2.50
CA LYS A 78 13.73 -0.23 -1.60
C LYS A 78 13.37 -1.66 -1.16
N PRO A 79 13.22 -1.91 0.15
CA PRO A 79 12.76 -3.20 0.65
C PRO A 79 11.49 -3.66 -0.04
N LEU A 80 11.46 -4.91 -0.47
CA LEU A 80 10.31 -5.57 -1.11
C LEU A 80 9.84 -4.98 -2.45
N HIS A 81 10.65 -4.15 -3.14
CA HIS A 81 10.29 -3.54 -4.42
C HIS A 81 10.93 -4.19 -5.65
N GLY A 82 11.97 -5.00 -5.48
CA GLY A 82 12.56 -5.80 -6.56
C GLY A 82 11.77 -7.08 -6.84
N TYR A 83 12.41 -8.01 -7.55
CA TYR A 83 11.93 -9.39 -7.67
C TYR A 83 12.10 -10.12 -6.34
N LEU A 84 11.01 -10.71 -5.88
CA LEU A 84 10.96 -11.60 -4.73
C LEU A 84 10.48 -12.95 -5.24
N GLY A 85 11.41 -13.89 -5.41
CA GLY A 85 11.10 -15.26 -5.83
C GLY A 85 10.68 -16.14 -4.66
N ALA A 86 10.38 -17.40 -4.99
CA ALA A 86 10.11 -18.43 -4.00
C ALA A 86 11.36 -18.67 -3.12
N SER A 87 11.17 -18.62 -1.80
CA SER A 87 12.17 -18.99 -0.79
C SER A 87 11.79 -20.30 -0.09
N SER A 88 12.69 -20.86 0.72
CA SER A 88 12.40 -21.99 1.61
C SER A 88 11.19 -21.72 2.50
N SER A 89 11.11 -20.52 3.09
CA SER A 89 10.02 -20.04 3.93
C SER A 89 8.73 -19.72 3.14
N ARG A 90 8.83 -19.39 1.84
CA ARG A 90 7.71 -18.98 0.99
C ARG A 90 7.76 -19.62 -0.41
N PRO A 91 7.57 -20.94 -0.53
CA PRO A 91 7.80 -21.68 -1.78
C PRO A 91 6.78 -21.38 -2.89
N LEU A 92 5.63 -20.78 -2.54
CA LEU A 92 4.55 -20.43 -3.48
C LEU A 92 4.44 -18.93 -3.74
N TYR A 93 5.35 -18.13 -3.18
CA TYR A 93 5.30 -16.68 -3.28
C TYR A 93 6.22 -16.18 -4.40
N GLU A 94 5.68 -15.32 -5.24
CA GLU A 94 6.45 -14.58 -6.24
C GLU A 94 5.89 -13.17 -6.35
N SER A 95 6.76 -12.15 -6.41
CA SER A 95 6.36 -10.75 -6.51
C SER A 95 7.41 -9.92 -7.25
N MET A 96 6.96 -8.83 -7.87
CA MET A 96 7.78 -7.81 -8.50
C MET A 96 7.15 -6.44 -8.27
N GLY A 97 7.95 -5.47 -7.84
CA GLY A 97 7.55 -4.07 -7.81
C GLY A 97 7.85 -3.37 -9.14
N ILE A 98 7.02 -2.38 -9.47
CA ILE A 98 7.28 -1.39 -10.52
C ILE A 98 7.35 -0.03 -9.84
N GLU A 99 8.53 0.59 -9.88
CA GLU A 99 8.72 1.91 -9.31
C GLU A 99 7.87 2.95 -10.07
N HIS A 100 7.21 3.84 -9.31
CA HIS A 100 6.33 4.89 -9.84
C HIS A 100 5.39 4.43 -10.97
N ALA A 101 4.70 3.30 -10.81
CA ALA A 101 3.86 2.71 -11.87
C ALA A 101 2.75 3.62 -12.45
N THR A 102 2.45 4.76 -11.82
CA THR A 102 1.59 5.83 -12.38
C THR A 102 2.26 6.67 -13.48
N CYS A 103 3.59 6.65 -13.54
CA CYS A 103 4.43 7.27 -14.57
C CYS A 103 4.60 6.29 -15.73
N LEU A 104 4.36 6.74 -16.97
CA LEU A 104 4.43 5.82 -18.11
C LEU A 104 5.88 5.43 -18.40
N GLU A 105 6.80 6.38 -18.28
CA GLU A 105 8.23 6.24 -18.52
C GLU A 105 8.86 5.16 -17.63
N ASP A 106 8.44 5.09 -16.37
CA ASP A 106 8.94 4.08 -15.43
C ASP A 106 8.39 2.68 -15.76
N VAL A 107 7.11 2.60 -16.16
CA VAL A 107 6.52 1.36 -16.68
C VAL A 107 7.20 0.94 -18.00
N GLU A 108 7.58 1.87 -18.87
CA GLU A 108 8.32 1.57 -20.08
C GLU A 108 9.73 1.04 -19.77
N SER A 109 10.39 1.62 -18.79
CA SER A 109 11.72 1.22 -18.34
C SER A 109 11.68 -0.19 -17.76
N PHE A 110 10.69 -0.48 -16.90
CA PHE A 110 10.42 -1.83 -16.42
C PHE A 110 10.13 -2.81 -17.56
N ALA A 111 9.28 -2.44 -18.54
CA ALA A 111 8.95 -3.32 -19.66
C ALA A 111 10.17 -3.59 -20.57
N LYS A 112 11.08 -2.63 -20.74
CA LYS A 112 12.34 -2.84 -21.47
C LYS A 112 13.29 -3.76 -20.70
N LEU A 113 13.29 -3.69 -19.37
CA LEU A 113 14.07 -4.59 -18.52
C LEU A 113 13.58 -6.04 -18.63
N MET A 114 12.26 -6.24 -18.60
CA MET A 114 11.63 -7.57 -18.68
C MET A 114 11.59 -8.14 -20.11
N TRP A 115 11.48 -7.28 -21.12
CA TRP A 115 11.49 -7.68 -22.53
C TRP A 115 12.48 -6.84 -23.35
N PRO A 116 13.80 -7.06 -23.26
CA PRO A 116 14.80 -6.21 -23.93
C PRO A 116 14.62 -6.09 -25.46
N ASN A 117 14.12 -7.14 -26.11
CA ASN A 117 14.01 -7.20 -27.56
C ASN A 117 12.74 -6.56 -28.13
N SER A 118 11.60 -6.66 -27.42
CA SER A 118 10.30 -6.18 -27.90
C SER A 118 9.76 -4.99 -27.09
N GLY A 119 10.28 -4.81 -25.87
CA GLY A 119 9.81 -3.87 -24.85
C GLY A 119 8.34 -4.03 -24.46
N ASN A 120 7.68 -5.09 -24.94
CA ASN A 120 6.27 -5.44 -24.73
C ASN A 120 5.29 -4.26 -24.65
N HIS A 121 4.96 -3.67 -25.80
CA HIS A 121 4.01 -2.55 -25.88
C HIS A 121 2.61 -2.88 -25.32
N GLN A 122 2.18 -4.14 -25.39
CA GLN A 122 0.88 -4.58 -24.87
C GLN A 122 0.83 -4.59 -23.34
N PHE A 123 1.99 -4.64 -22.67
CA PHE A 123 2.09 -4.59 -21.21
C PHE A 123 1.96 -3.16 -20.67
N ARG A 124 2.64 -2.19 -21.30
CA ARG A 124 2.86 -0.85 -20.71
C ARG A 124 1.57 -0.09 -20.45
N ALA A 125 0.73 0.06 -21.48
CA ALA A 125 -0.45 0.91 -21.39
C ALA A 125 -1.51 0.38 -20.39
N PRO A 126 -1.86 -0.93 -20.39
CA PRO A 126 -2.78 -1.46 -19.39
C PRO A 126 -2.25 -1.37 -17.96
N VAL A 127 -0.96 -1.66 -17.76
CA VAL A 127 -0.33 -1.63 -16.42
C VAL A 127 -0.23 -0.21 -15.86
N ASN A 128 0.17 0.76 -16.68
CA ASN A 128 0.18 2.16 -16.27
C ASN A 128 -1.25 2.67 -15.97
N LYS A 129 -2.23 2.30 -16.80
CA LYS A 129 -3.62 2.71 -16.60
C LYS A 129 -4.20 2.13 -15.30
N ILE A 130 -4.05 0.82 -15.04
CA ILE A 130 -4.58 0.24 -13.79
C ILE A 130 -3.87 0.82 -12.55
N SER A 131 -2.57 1.12 -12.64
CA SER A 131 -1.82 1.77 -11.56
C SER A 131 -2.31 3.18 -11.29
N THR A 132 -2.59 3.94 -12.36
CA THR A 132 -3.15 5.29 -12.30
C THR A 132 -4.54 5.30 -11.64
N GLU A 133 -5.44 4.41 -12.09
CA GLU A 133 -6.78 4.25 -11.50
C GLU A 133 -6.70 3.81 -10.03
N SER A 134 -5.78 2.90 -9.69
CA SER A 134 -5.53 2.48 -8.30
C SER A 134 -5.06 3.65 -7.44
N GLY A 135 -4.19 4.51 -7.96
CA GLY A 135 -3.75 5.72 -7.27
C GLY A 135 -4.88 6.72 -7.04
N TYR A 136 -5.78 6.92 -8.01
CA TYR A 136 -6.98 7.75 -7.81
C TYR A 136 -7.90 7.18 -6.74
N LEU A 137 -8.13 5.86 -6.78
CA LEU A 137 -8.94 5.17 -5.79
C LEU A 137 -8.35 5.30 -4.38
N GLN A 138 -7.07 4.99 -4.22
CA GLN A 138 -6.37 5.09 -2.93
C GLN A 138 -6.47 6.51 -2.34
N ARG A 139 -6.24 7.55 -3.15
CA ARG A 139 -6.39 8.95 -2.70
C ARG A 139 -7.81 9.26 -2.26
N THR A 140 -8.81 8.81 -3.02
CA THR A 140 -10.23 9.03 -2.72
C THR A 140 -10.62 8.36 -1.40
N LEU A 141 -10.23 7.09 -1.22
CA LEU A 141 -10.48 6.34 0.02
C LEU A 141 -9.76 6.97 1.22
N THR A 142 -8.54 7.47 1.02
CA THR A 142 -7.81 8.20 2.06
C THR A 142 -8.56 9.46 2.49
N TRP A 143 -9.13 10.21 1.55
CA TRP A 143 -9.93 11.39 1.88
C TRP A 143 -11.24 11.05 2.57
N LEU A 144 -11.92 9.98 2.15
CA LEU A 144 -13.13 9.49 2.81
C LEU A 144 -12.84 9.04 4.24
N ALA A 145 -11.77 8.27 4.46
CA ALA A 145 -11.35 7.83 5.79
C ALA A 145 -11.03 9.01 6.71
N ARG A 146 -10.41 10.07 6.17
CA ARG A 146 -10.08 11.30 6.92
C ARG A 146 -11.25 12.28 7.06
N GLY A 147 -12.36 12.08 6.36
CA GLY A 147 -13.49 13.01 6.36
C GLY A 147 -13.17 14.38 5.74
N VAL A 148 -12.22 14.46 4.81
CA VAL A 148 -11.80 15.73 4.20
C VAL A 148 -12.83 16.16 3.14
N CYS A 149 -13.53 17.27 3.38
CA CYS A 149 -14.66 17.70 2.56
C CYS A 149 -14.39 18.86 1.58
N ASN A 150 -13.17 19.44 1.50
CA ASN A 150 -12.95 20.62 0.65
C ASN A 150 -11.60 20.71 -0.07
N ARG A 151 -11.64 21.31 -1.28
CA ARG A 151 -10.56 21.54 -2.27
C ARG A 151 -9.69 22.79 -2.00
N SER A 152 -9.65 23.33 -0.79
CA SER A 152 -8.84 24.53 -0.52
C SER A 152 -7.37 24.19 -0.26
N ALA A 153 -6.57 24.31 -1.33
CA ALA A 153 -5.22 24.90 -1.36
C ALA A 153 -4.06 24.27 -0.55
N ALA A 154 -4.24 23.23 0.27
CA ALA A 154 -3.09 22.62 0.98
C ALA A 154 -2.38 21.49 0.21
N VAL A 155 -2.96 20.99 -0.90
CA VAL A 155 -2.36 19.90 -1.70
C VAL A 155 -1.57 20.42 -2.90
N VAL A 156 -1.72 21.70 -3.26
CA VAL A 156 -0.91 22.31 -4.35
C VAL A 156 0.52 22.60 -3.88
N GLU A 157 0.79 22.66 -2.58
CA GLU A 157 2.14 22.93 -2.05
C GLU A 157 3.03 21.69 -1.86
N LEU A 158 2.49 20.48 -1.95
CA LEU A 158 3.30 19.25 -1.96
C LEU A 158 3.78 18.85 -3.38
N VAL A 159 3.53 19.69 -4.38
CA VAL A 159 3.99 19.50 -5.76
C VAL A 159 4.90 20.66 -6.17
N SER A 160 6.02 20.79 -5.46
CA SER A 160 7.23 21.44 -5.98
C SER A 160 8.39 20.46 -5.83
N PRO A 161 9.20 20.22 -6.88
CA PRO A 161 10.39 19.37 -6.80
C PRO A 161 11.37 19.77 -5.67
N ALA A 162 11.29 21.01 -5.18
CA ALA A 162 12.13 21.51 -4.09
C ALA A 162 11.74 21.01 -2.69
N ALA A 163 10.54 20.43 -2.49
CA ALA A 163 10.13 19.90 -1.19
C ALA A 163 10.60 18.45 -0.96
N VAL A 164 11.07 17.76 -2.00
CA VAL A 164 11.63 16.40 -1.90
C VAL A 164 13.06 16.43 -1.33
N THR A 165 13.75 17.56 -1.45
CA THR A 165 15.13 17.74 -0.92
C THR A 165 15.19 18.05 0.58
N GLU A 166 14.11 18.50 1.24
CA GLU A 166 14.16 18.74 2.69
C GLU A 166 13.87 17.50 3.55
N ILE A 167 13.36 16.40 2.97
CA ILE A 167 13.22 15.12 3.69
C ILE A 167 14.56 14.35 3.72
N SER A 168 15.45 14.57 2.74
CA SER A 168 16.81 14.01 2.75
C SER A 168 17.74 14.64 3.80
N ASP A 169 17.35 15.77 4.39
CA ASP A 169 18.13 16.48 5.39
C ASP A 169 17.71 16.20 6.84
N LEU A 170 16.72 15.33 7.07
CA LEU A 170 16.53 14.68 8.38
C LEU A 170 17.57 13.56 8.55
N LYS A 171 18.81 14.00 8.65
CA LYS A 171 19.96 13.20 9.04
C LYS A 171 20.09 13.32 10.56
N GLU A 172 19.58 12.34 11.30
CA GLU A 172 20.00 12.11 12.68
C GLU A 172 20.18 10.62 12.97
N PRO A 173 21.14 10.27 13.83
CA PRO A 173 22.21 9.35 13.46
C PRO A 173 22.18 8.10 14.33
N TYR A 174 22.00 6.92 13.73
CA TYR A 174 22.46 5.69 14.37
C TYR A 174 23.86 5.38 13.87
N ARG A 175 24.83 5.73 14.72
CA ARG A 175 26.23 5.36 14.62
C ARG A 175 26.33 3.90 15.05
N MET A 176 26.62 3.01 14.11
CA MET A 176 27.08 1.66 14.42
C MET A 176 28.41 1.82 15.17
N VAL A 177 28.41 1.53 16.47
CA VAL A 177 29.65 1.30 17.22
C VAL A 177 30.15 -0.04 16.73
N GLY A 178 31.20 -0.02 15.90
CA GLY A 178 31.98 -1.21 15.64
C GLY A 178 32.81 -1.48 16.87
N ASP A 179 32.51 -2.60 17.53
CA ASP A 179 33.50 -3.30 18.32
C ASP A 179 34.11 -4.33 17.36
N ASP A 180 35.36 -4.07 16.97
CA ASP A 180 36.26 -5.06 16.40
C ASP A 180 36.51 -6.12 17.47
N ASP A 181 36.26 -7.40 17.14
CA ASP A 181 37.11 -8.52 17.54
C ASP A 181 36.85 -9.68 16.56
N ASP A 182 37.95 -10.15 15.98
CA ASP A 182 38.06 -11.29 15.07
C ASP A 182 37.48 -12.58 15.69
N ASP A 183 36.74 -13.37 14.90
CA ASP A 183 37.06 -14.79 14.67
C ASP A 183 36.07 -15.39 13.64
N ASP A 184 36.64 -16.04 12.63
CA ASP A 184 35.95 -16.86 11.63
C ASP A 184 35.16 -17.98 12.31
N GLU A 185 33.84 -18.06 12.10
CA GLU A 185 33.09 -19.32 12.17
C GLU A 185 31.79 -19.21 11.34
N ASP A 186 31.53 -20.24 10.55
CA ASP A 186 30.34 -20.39 9.70
C ASP A 186 29.05 -20.17 10.52
N VAL A 187 28.35 -19.05 10.31
CA VAL A 187 27.03 -18.80 10.92
C VAL A 187 25.95 -19.11 9.90
N ASP A 188 25.15 -20.12 10.20
CA ASP A 188 23.96 -20.52 9.45
C ASP A 188 23.04 -19.30 9.19
N GLU A 189 22.69 -19.05 7.91
CA GLU A 189 21.72 -18.03 7.46
C GLU A 189 20.27 -18.40 7.84
N GLU A 190 19.96 -18.64 9.12
CA GLU A 190 18.59 -19.02 9.54
C GLU A 190 17.89 -18.06 10.50
N ASP A 191 18.51 -16.99 11.02
CA ASP A 191 17.91 -16.19 12.10
C ASP A 191 17.43 -14.77 11.73
N GLU A 192 17.69 -14.25 10.51
CA GLU A 192 17.27 -12.87 10.18
C GLU A 192 15.75 -12.72 9.98
N ASP A 193 15.06 -13.74 9.43
CA ASP A 193 13.62 -13.65 9.11
C ASP A 193 12.72 -13.58 10.36
N GLU A 194 13.13 -14.17 11.49
CA GLU A 194 12.34 -14.20 12.73
C GLU A 194 12.33 -12.83 13.44
N GLU A 195 13.43 -12.08 13.38
CA GLU A 195 13.53 -10.74 13.98
C GLU A 195 12.60 -9.73 13.27
N TYR A 196 12.46 -9.85 11.94
CA TYR A 196 11.59 -8.98 11.15
C TYR A 196 10.09 -9.20 11.42
N GLU A 197 9.64 -10.44 11.62
CA GLU A 197 8.24 -10.71 11.96
C GLU A 197 7.88 -10.15 13.33
N ASP A 198 8.80 -10.25 14.30
CA ASP A 198 8.62 -9.71 15.65
C ASP A 198 8.55 -8.17 15.64
N GLU A 199 9.35 -7.50 14.83
CA GLU A 199 9.26 -6.05 14.65
C GLU A 199 7.94 -5.59 14.01
N ILE A 200 7.46 -6.28 12.97
CA ILE A 200 6.17 -5.98 12.35
C ILE A 200 5.04 -6.17 13.36
N MET A 201 5.09 -7.24 14.15
CA MET A 201 4.11 -7.51 15.21
C MET A 201 4.16 -6.45 16.31
N LYS A 202 5.35 -5.95 16.66
CA LYS A 202 5.56 -4.86 17.61
C LYS A 202 4.97 -3.54 17.11
N ILE A 203 5.14 -3.21 15.83
CA ILE A 203 4.55 -2.03 15.19
C ILE A 203 3.01 -2.15 15.14
N MET A 204 2.47 -3.31 14.78
CA MET A 204 1.02 -3.54 14.77
C MET A 204 0.43 -3.41 16.17
N LYS A 205 1.11 -3.93 17.18
CA LYS A 205 0.70 -3.84 18.59
C LYS A 205 0.77 -2.41 19.11
N MET A 206 1.79 -1.64 18.75
CA MET A 206 1.88 -0.20 19.08
C MET A 206 0.77 0.61 18.40
N LYS A 207 0.48 0.36 17.12
CA LYS A 207 -0.65 1.02 16.43
C LYS A 207 -2.00 0.69 17.08
N LYS A 208 -2.19 -0.56 17.52
CA LYS A 208 -3.40 -0.98 18.25
C LYS A 208 -3.53 -0.33 19.63
N LEU A 209 -2.41 -0.10 20.33
CA LEU A 209 -2.39 0.62 21.61
C LEU A 209 -2.66 2.12 21.44
N GLN A 210 -2.10 2.74 20.39
CA GLN A 210 -2.35 4.15 20.05
C GLN A 210 -3.81 4.41 19.68
N THR A 211 -4.43 3.52 18.88
CA THR A 211 -5.86 3.63 18.55
C THR A 211 -6.76 3.41 19.78
N TRP A 212 -6.36 2.52 20.70
CA TRP A 212 -7.10 2.31 21.95
C TRP A 212 -6.99 3.51 22.91
N SER A 213 -5.81 4.14 23.00
CA SER A 213 -5.60 5.37 23.78
C SER A 213 -6.45 6.53 23.27
N PHE A 214 -6.53 6.70 21.94
CA PHE A 214 -7.36 7.74 21.32
C PHE A 214 -8.87 7.50 21.57
N ARG A 215 -9.33 6.24 21.54
CA ARG A 215 -10.72 5.87 21.86
C ARG A 215 -11.08 6.10 23.34
N GLY A 216 -10.12 5.90 24.24
CA GLY A 216 -10.27 6.14 25.68
C GLY A 216 -10.41 7.60 26.06
N GLU A 217 -9.80 8.52 25.30
CA GLU A 217 -9.91 9.97 25.56
C GLU A 217 -11.20 10.58 24.99
N MET A 218 -11.73 10.06 23.87
CA MET A 218 -13.02 10.54 23.34
C MET A 218 -14.22 10.21 24.23
N THR A 219 -14.16 9.12 25.01
CA THR A 219 -15.24 8.76 25.95
C THR A 219 -15.29 9.62 27.22
N LYS A 220 -14.24 10.40 27.51
CA LYS A 220 -14.24 11.37 28.62
C LYS A 220 -14.78 12.75 28.23
N LEU A 221 -14.92 13.05 26.94
CA LEU A 221 -15.37 14.36 26.45
C LEU A 221 -16.90 14.46 26.24
N THR A 222 -17.66 13.37 26.34
CA THR A 222 -19.14 13.39 26.20
C THR A 222 -19.91 13.33 27.52
N GLY A 223 -19.23 13.39 28.67
CA GLY A 223 -19.84 13.25 30.00
C GLY A 223 -20.06 14.55 30.76
N LYS A 224 -20.73 15.57 30.19
CA LYS A 224 -21.33 16.66 30.99
C LYS A 224 -22.33 17.53 30.21
N VAL A 225 -23.53 17.00 29.98
CA VAL A 225 -24.73 17.86 29.92
C VAL A 225 -25.80 17.19 30.76
N ASN A 226 -25.97 17.66 31.99
CA ASN A 226 -27.14 17.32 32.80
C ASN A 226 -27.56 18.56 33.61
N GLY A 227 -28.79 19.00 33.37
CA GLY A 227 -29.69 19.65 34.32
C GLY A 227 -29.37 21.07 34.79
N ARG A 228 -30.14 22.04 34.27
CA ARG A 228 -31.13 22.80 35.04
C ARG A 228 -32.10 23.53 34.13
#